data_AF-A0A2H6JD71-F1
#
_entry.id   AF-A0A2H6JD71-F1
#
_cell.length_a   1.000
_cell.length_b   1.000
_cell.length_c   1.000
_cell.angle_alpha   90.00
_cell.angle_beta   90.00
_cell.angle_gamma   90.00
#
_symmetry.space_group_name_H-M   'P 1'
#
loop_
_entity.id
_entity.type
_entity.pdbx_description
1 polymer ?
#
loop_
_entity_poly.entity_id
_entity_poly.type
_entity_poly.pdbx_seq_one_letter_code
_entity_poly.pdbx_strand_id
1 'polypeptide(L)'
;MIKTTVFEFRRFWDDNAFWGEGHYCEDEIVVDADGKEYGAWGEMSLPNALSNREVIRIHSGNIYDSSGRSICSLDRYFRKWTKQQSVKRLCIEIPINRADEMIAALRSMGGKVVS
;
A
#
# COMPACT_ATOMS: atom_id res chain seq x y z
N MET A 1 1.00 -14.00 -4.72
CA MET A 1 1.91 -12.85 -4.87
C MET A 1 1.15 -11.65 -5.43
N ILE A 2 1.25 -10.50 -4.77
CA ILE A 2 0.63 -9.23 -5.20
C ILE A 2 1.74 -8.27 -5.58
N LYS A 3 1.57 -7.59 -6.71
CA LYS A 3 2.40 -6.47 -7.15
C LYS A 3 1.62 -5.18 -6.92
N THR A 4 2.18 -4.26 -6.13
CA THR A 4 1.55 -2.97 -5.79
C THR A 4 2.61 -1.88 -5.64
N THR A 5 2.25 -0.62 -5.58
CA THR A 5 3.21 0.46 -5.26
C THR A 5 3.37 0.62 -3.76
N VAL A 6 4.51 1.15 -3.31
CA VAL A 6 4.72 1.57 -1.92
C VAL A 6 3.64 2.55 -1.49
N PHE A 7 3.23 3.49 -2.36
CA PHE A 7 2.14 4.42 -2.09
C PHE A 7 0.84 3.70 -1.67
N GLU A 8 0.42 2.71 -2.44
CA GLU A 8 -0.83 2.01 -2.17
C GLU A 8 -0.72 1.08 -0.95
N PHE A 9 0.45 0.49 -0.74
CA PHE A 9 0.68 -0.36 0.43
C PHE A 9 0.74 0.44 1.73
N ARG A 10 1.37 1.63 1.73
CA ARG A 10 1.32 2.56 2.87
C ARG A 10 -0.10 2.95 3.22
N ARG A 11 -0.92 3.29 2.22
CA ARG A 11 -2.35 3.57 2.43
C ARG A 11 -3.10 2.44 3.12
N PHE A 12 -2.75 1.19 2.79
CA PHE A 12 -3.31 0.03 3.46
C PHE A 12 -2.79 -0.09 4.89
N TRP A 13 -1.48 0.06 5.08
CA TRP A 13 -0.82 -0.06 6.38
C TRP A 13 -1.32 0.98 7.38
N ASP A 14 -1.57 2.20 6.91
CA ASP A 14 -2.01 3.34 7.71
C ASP A 14 -3.55 3.43 7.88
N ASP A 15 -4.33 2.49 7.30
CA ASP A 15 -5.80 2.48 7.37
C ASP A 15 -6.31 1.89 8.69
N ASN A 16 -6.15 2.63 9.78
CA ASN A 16 -6.58 2.21 11.11
C ASN A 16 -8.06 1.78 11.18
N ALA A 17 -8.93 2.35 10.33
CA ALA A 17 -10.34 1.97 10.28
C ALA A 17 -10.53 0.56 9.70
N PHE A 18 -9.70 0.15 8.73
CA PHE A 18 -9.71 -1.21 8.21
C PHE A 18 -9.07 -2.22 9.16
N TRP A 19 -7.94 -1.86 9.78
CA TRP A 19 -7.25 -2.73 10.74
C TRP A 19 -8.10 -2.96 12.00
N GLY A 20 -8.81 -1.93 12.46
CA GLY A 20 -9.64 -2.00 13.66
C GLY A 20 -8.83 -2.31 14.91
N GLU A 21 -9.51 -2.68 15.99
CA GLU A 21 -8.86 -3.21 17.18
C GLU A 21 -8.66 -4.72 17.04
N GLY A 22 -7.42 -5.18 17.19
CA GLY A 22 -7.11 -6.59 17.43
C GLY A 22 -6.47 -7.35 16.26
N HIS A 23 -6.47 -6.85 15.03
CA HIS A 23 -5.66 -7.46 13.98
C HIS A 23 -4.27 -6.86 13.93
N TYR A 24 -3.25 -7.71 13.82
CA TYR A 24 -1.86 -7.28 13.65
C TYR A 24 -1.14 -8.21 12.68
N CYS A 25 -0.05 -7.71 12.10
CA CYS A 25 0.83 -8.51 11.25
C CYS A 25 2.07 -8.86 12.08
N GLU A 26 2.27 -10.15 12.33
CA GLU A 26 3.54 -10.69 12.81
C GLU A 26 4.28 -11.32 11.60
N ASP A 27 5.57 -11.63 11.80
CA ASP A 27 6.50 -12.21 10.83
C ASP A 27 7.27 -11.23 9.92
N GLU A 28 8.43 -11.71 9.46
CA GLU A 28 9.23 -11.10 8.41
C GLU A 28 8.38 -10.98 7.14
N ILE A 29 7.80 -9.80 6.92
CA ILE A 29 7.30 -9.48 5.60
C ILE A 29 8.55 -9.51 4.68
N VAL A 30 8.44 -10.20 3.55
CA VAL A 30 9.45 -10.14 2.51
C VAL A 30 8.85 -9.35 1.37
N VAL A 31 9.54 -8.26 1.06
CA VAL A 31 9.16 -7.37 -0.02
C VAL A 31 10.31 -7.25 -1.00
N ASP A 32 10.03 -7.44 -2.28
CA ASP A 32 10.92 -7.06 -3.37
C ASP A 32 10.52 -5.69 -3.87
N ALA A 33 11.42 -4.70 -3.79
CA ALA A 33 11.28 -3.39 -4.43
C ALA A 33 12.38 -3.26 -5.50
N ASP A 34 11.98 -3.10 -6.75
CA ASP A 34 12.89 -2.98 -7.91
C ASP A 34 13.99 -4.07 -7.99
N GLY A 35 13.67 -5.31 -7.62
CA GLY A 35 14.60 -6.45 -7.67
C GLY A 35 15.51 -6.58 -6.45
N LYS A 36 15.33 -5.73 -5.44
CA LYS A 36 16.02 -5.84 -4.14
C LYS A 36 15.05 -6.44 -3.12
N GLU A 37 15.42 -7.60 -2.59
CA GLU A 37 14.72 -8.20 -1.45
C GLU A 37 15.08 -7.45 -0.17
N TYR A 38 14.04 -7.14 0.60
CA TYR A 38 14.15 -6.63 1.95
C TYR A 38 13.53 -7.66 2.89
N GLY A 39 14.37 -8.27 3.72
CA GLY A 39 13.97 -9.26 4.74
C GLY A 39 13.76 -8.61 6.11
N ALA A 40 12.91 -9.25 6.92
CA ALA A 40 12.61 -8.93 8.31
C ALA A 40 12.05 -7.53 8.59
N TRP A 41 10.87 -7.21 8.05
CA TRP A 41 10.08 -6.07 8.52
C TRP A 41 9.46 -6.37 9.89
N GLY A 42 10.18 -6.09 10.98
CA GLY A 42 9.59 -5.95 12.32
C GLY A 42 8.76 -4.67 12.46
N GLU A 43 8.03 -4.51 13.56
CA GLU A 43 6.99 -3.50 13.86
C GLU A 43 7.29 -2.02 13.52
N MET A 44 8.52 -1.67 13.15
CA MET A 44 8.88 -0.30 12.78
C MET A 44 9.36 -0.23 11.33
N SER A 45 8.55 0.45 10.53
CA SER A 45 8.87 1.08 9.25
C SER A 45 9.08 0.15 8.05
N LEU A 46 8.00 -0.05 7.27
CA LEU A 46 8.07 0.19 5.82
C LEU A 46 9.05 1.35 5.60
N PRO A 47 10.18 1.20 4.91
CA PRO A 47 11.22 2.20 5.00
C PRO A 47 10.62 3.50 4.55
N ASN A 48 10.73 4.51 5.40
CA ASN A 48 10.72 5.89 4.92
C ASN A 48 11.75 6.07 3.78
N ALA A 49 12.72 5.16 3.65
CA ALA A 49 13.67 5.07 2.54
C ALA A 49 13.06 4.63 1.19
N LEU A 50 11.88 3.98 1.16
CA LEU A 50 11.25 3.63 -0.11
C LEU A 50 10.39 4.79 -0.63
N SER A 51 10.58 5.11 -1.90
CA SER A 51 9.78 6.09 -2.63
C SER A 51 8.38 5.54 -2.89
N ASN A 52 7.37 6.41 -2.86
CA ASN A 52 5.98 6.07 -3.19
C ASN A 52 5.82 5.41 -4.57
N ARG A 53 6.79 5.60 -5.48
CA ARG A 53 6.77 5.07 -6.85
C ARG A 53 7.26 3.64 -6.96
N GLU A 54 8.09 3.20 -6.01
CA GLU A 54 8.66 1.87 -6.08
C GLU A 54 7.56 0.82 -6.07
N VAL A 55 7.77 -0.21 -6.87
CA VAL A 55 6.83 -1.30 -6.99
C VAL A 55 7.30 -2.42 -6.09
N ILE A 56 6.42 -2.80 -5.17
CA ILE A 56 6.65 -3.86 -4.22
C ILE A 56 5.93 -5.15 -4.60
N ARG A 57 6.54 -6.29 -4.27
CA ARG A 57 5.89 -7.60 -4.27
C ARG A 57 5.75 -8.12 -2.85
N ILE A 58 4.54 -8.52 -2.45
CA ILE A 58 4.30 -9.14 -1.13
C ILE A 58 4.58 -10.64 -1.27
N HIS A 59 5.64 -11.14 -0.62
CA HIS A 59 6.04 -12.55 -0.66
C HIS A 59 5.55 -13.35 0.55
N SER A 60 5.55 -12.74 1.74
CA SER A 60 5.21 -13.37 3.02
C SER A 60 4.49 -12.40 3.96
N GLY A 61 4.09 -12.89 5.13
CA GLY A 61 3.40 -12.15 6.18
C GLY A 61 2.08 -12.84 6.54
N ASN A 62 1.81 -12.92 7.84
CA ASN A 62 0.56 -13.47 8.38
C ASN A 62 -0.14 -12.43 9.24
N ILE A 63 -1.46 -12.40 9.12
CA ILE A 63 -2.32 -11.58 9.98
C ILE A 63 -2.84 -12.47 11.08
N TYR A 64 -2.80 -11.92 12.29
CA TYR A 64 -3.27 -12.55 13.51
C TYR A 64 -4.38 -11.70 14.12
N ASP A 65 -5.26 -12.34 14.89
CA ASP A 65 -6.23 -11.66 15.74
C ASP A 65 -5.68 -11.41 17.15
N SER A 66 -6.46 -10.74 18.00
CA SER A 66 -6.03 -10.33 19.34
C SER A 66 -5.79 -11.51 20.29
N SER A 67 -6.20 -12.73 19.91
CA SER A 67 -5.91 -13.96 20.64
C SER A 67 -4.60 -14.62 20.20
N GLY A 68 -3.91 -14.05 19.21
CA GLY A 68 -2.71 -14.62 18.60
C GLY A 68 -3.01 -15.71 17.56
N ARG A 69 -4.26 -15.84 17.11
CA ARG A 69 -4.63 -16.83 16.10
C ARG A 69 -4.41 -16.26 14.71
N SER A 70 -3.67 -17.00 13.87
CA SER A 70 -3.53 -16.64 12.45
C SER A 70 -4.88 -16.73 11.73
N ILE A 71 -5.27 -15.63 11.07
CA ILE A 71 -6.54 -15.52 10.34
C ILE A 71 -6.37 -15.64 8.82
N CYS A 72 -5.29 -15.09 8.26
CA CYS A 72 -4.94 -15.23 6.84
C CYS A 72 -3.55 -14.66 6.52
N SER A 73 -3.07 -14.92 5.31
CA SER A 73 -1.87 -14.26 4.77
C SER A 73 -2.08 -12.75 4.54
N LEU A 74 -0.99 -11.98 4.63
CA LEU A 74 -0.95 -10.54 4.38
C LEU A 74 -1.46 -10.19 2.97
N ASP A 75 -1.13 -11.00 1.96
CA ASP A 75 -1.58 -10.75 0.59
C ASP A 75 -3.11 -10.90 0.47
N ARG A 76 -3.71 -11.88 1.14
CA ARG A 76 -5.17 -12.05 1.18
C ARG A 76 -5.83 -10.89 1.92
N TYR A 77 -5.24 -10.43 3.01
CA TYR A 77 -5.74 -9.29 3.79
C TYR A 77 -5.68 -7.98 3.00
N PHE A 78 -4.56 -7.73 2.31
CA PHE A 78 -4.41 -6.59 1.39
C PHE A 78 -5.45 -6.63 0.25
N ARG A 79 -5.71 -7.80 -0.35
CA ARG A 79 -6.79 -7.94 -1.36
C ARG A 79 -8.16 -7.59 -0.78
N LYS A 80 -8.45 -8.02 0.44
CA LYS A 80 -9.71 -7.68 1.12
C LYS A 80 -9.84 -6.17 1.26
N TRP A 81 -8.79 -5.49 1.72
CA TRP A 81 -8.74 -4.02 1.80
C TRP A 81 -8.98 -3.35 0.45
N THR A 82 -8.27 -3.78 -0.61
CA THR A 82 -8.41 -3.17 -1.96
C THR A 82 -9.83 -3.26 -2.50
N LYS A 83 -10.56 -4.33 -2.19
CA LYS A 83 -11.96 -4.53 -2.63
C LYS A 83 -12.96 -3.61 -1.92
N GLN A 84 -12.59 -3.05 -0.78
CA GLN A 84 -13.43 -2.09 -0.04
C GLN A 84 -13.23 -0.64 -0.49
N GLN A 85 -12.22 -0.38 -1.33
CA GLN A 85 -11.93 0.95 -1.82
C GLN A 85 -12.89 1.34 -2.95
N SER A 86 -13.66 2.41 -2.75
CA SER A 86 -14.51 3.01 -3.79
C SER A 86 -13.75 4.01 -4.68
N VAL A 87 -12.55 4.41 -4.27
CA VAL A 87 -11.72 5.41 -4.96
C VAL A 87 -10.31 4.86 -5.17
N LYS A 88 -9.81 4.94 -6.41
CA LYS A 88 -8.40 4.69 -6.73
C LYS A 88 -7.62 6.00 -6.58
N ARG A 89 -6.60 5.98 -5.73
CA ARG A 89 -5.66 7.11 -5.57
C ARG A 89 -4.40 6.81 -6.38
N LEU A 90 -3.88 7.83 -7.06
CA LEU A 90 -2.70 7.74 -7.92
C LEU A 90 -1.64 8.72 -7.42
N CYS A 91 -0.38 8.31 -7.44
CA CYS A 91 0.78 9.17 -7.25
C CYS A 91 1.51 9.23 -8.59
N ILE A 92 1.55 10.40 -9.24
CA ILE A 92 2.07 10.59 -10.59
C ILE A 92 3.04 11.77 -10.63
N GLU A 93 4.03 11.69 -11.51
CA GLU A 93 4.84 12.85 -11.91
C GLU A 93 4.36 13.37 -13.26
N ILE A 94 4.28 14.69 -13.36
CA ILE A 94 3.87 15.37 -14.60
C ILE A 94 4.94 16.41 -14.92
N PRO A 95 5.37 16.55 -16.19
CA PRO A 95 6.22 17.66 -16.60
C PRO A 95 5.58 18.99 -16.19
N ILE A 96 6.37 19.88 -15.57
CA ILE A 96 5.85 21.12 -14.98
C ILE A 96 5.08 21.99 -16.00
N ASN A 97 5.54 21.99 -17.26
CA ASN A 97 4.92 22.72 -18.36
C ASN A 97 3.59 22.10 -18.86
N ARG A 98 3.20 20.93 -18.34
CA ARG A 98 1.94 20.23 -18.65
C ARG A 98 1.08 19.98 -17.41
N ALA A 99 1.50 20.46 -16.23
CA ALA A 99 0.81 20.19 -14.98
C ALA A 99 -0.65 20.67 -15.03
N ASP A 100 -0.90 21.92 -15.46
CA ASP A 100 -2.24 22.49 -15.51
C ASP A 100 -3.17 21.74 -16.47
N GLU A 101 -2.68 21.40 -17.66
CA GLU A 101 -3.40 20.63 -18.67
C GLU A 101 -3.85 19.27 -18.10
N MET A 102 -2.93 18.56 -17.45
CA MET A 102 -3.18 17.25 -16.87
C MET A 102 -4.14 17.32 -15.67
N ILE A 103 -3.97 18.31 -14.79
CA ILE A 103 -4.85 18.53 -13.63
C ILE A 103 -6.27 18.85 -14.11
N ALA A 104 -6.42 19.70 -15.14
CA ALA A 104 -7.71 20.02 -15.74
C ALA A 104 -8.38 18.79 -16.34
N ALA A 105 -7.63 17.95 -17.08
CA ALA A 105 -8.13 16.70 -17.65
C ALA A 105 -8.60 15.71 -16.56
N LEU A 106 -7.83 15.53 -15.49
CA LEU A 106 -8.22 14.66 -14.38
C LEU A 106 -9.50 15.15 -13.70
N ARG A 107 -9.65 16.47 -13.51
CA ARG A 107 -10.85 17.07 -12.93
C ARG A 107 -12.07 16.94 -13.85
N SER A 108 -11.93 17.11 -15.17
CA SER A 108 -13.05 16.96 -16.11
C SER A 108 -13.58 15.53 -16.17
N MET A 109 -12.75 14.54 -15.85
CA MET A 109 -13.15 13.13 -15.68
C MET A 109 -13.79 12.83 -14.30
N GLY A 110 -14.04 13.84 -13.47
CA GLY A 110 -14.58 13.69 -12.12
C GLY A 110 -13.54 13.29 -11.06
N GLY A 111 -12.25 13.30 -11.41
CA GLY A 111 -11.16 13.04 -10.49
C GLY A 111 -10.95 14.19 -9.50
N LYS A 112 -10.74 13.85 -8.23
CA LYS A 112 -10.31 14.81 -7.21
C LYS A 112 -8.78 14.86 -7.17
N VAL A 113 -8.21 15.96 -7.68
CA VAL A 113 -6.77 16.23 -7.58
C VAL A 113 -6.48 16.99 -6.29
N VAL A 114 -5.64 16.40 -5.45
CA VAL A 114 -5.04 17.05 -4.27
C VAL A 114 -3.57 17.24 -4.61
N SER A 115 -3.21 18.48 -4.95
CA SER A 115 -1.86 18.91 -5.35
C SER A 115 -1.28 19.84 -4.29
#